data_AF-A0A2P5G1U9-F1
#
_entry.id   AF-A0A2P5G1U9-F1
#
_cell.length_a   1.000
_cell.length_b   1.000
_cell.length_c   1.000
_cell.angle_alpha   90.00
_cell.angle_beta   90.00
_cell.angle_gamma   90.00
#
_symmetry.space_group_name_H-M   'P 1'
#
loop_
_entity.id
_entity.type
_entity.pdbx_description
1 polymer ?
#
loop_
_entity_poly.entity_id
_entity_poly.type
_entity_poly.pdbx_seq_one_letter_code
_entity_poly.pdbx_strand_id
1 'polypeptide(L)'
;MTKLLLLAGNHDICFVVDHPELLTFSFERRLKPRIEILRILEKKDILRKKPNLTIIFKIMNKQFSEKYVLPYSNELGRTVCGQ
;
A
#
# COMPACT_ATOMS: atom_id res chain seq x y z
N MET A 1 -13.41 14.27 0.11
CA MET A 1 -12.51 13.11 0.27
C MET A 1 -12.89 11.95 -0.66
N THR A 2 -14.18 11.61 -0.79
CA THR A 2 -14.70 10.64 -1.79
C THR A 2 -14.31 10.96 -3.24
N LYS A 3 -14.26 12.24 -3.62
CA LYS A 3 -13.78 12.66 -4.96
C LYS A 3 -12.32 12.28 -5.25
N LEU A 4 -11.44 12.16 -4.24
CA LEU A 4 -10.02 11.89 -4.47
C LEU A 4 -9.78 10.45 -4.93
N LEU A 5 -10.53 9.49 -4.37
CA LEU A 5 -10.43 8.07 -4.74
C LEU A 5 -11.03 7.80 -6.13
N LEU A 6 -12.10 8.52 -6.49
CA LEU A 6 -12.70 8.44 -7.82
C LEU A 6 -11.80 9.01 -8.93
N LEU A 7 -11.00 10.05 -8.60
CA LEU A 7 -10.12 10.72 -9.56
C LEU A 7 -8.73 10.08 -9.67
N ALA A 8 -8.20 9.51 -8.59
CA ALA A 8 -6.80 9.08 -8.48
C ALA A 8 -6.52 7.63 -8.91
N GLY A 9 -7.53 6.86 -9.32
CA GLY A 9 -7.31 5.71 -10.19
C GLY A 9 -8.06 4.44 -9.80
N ASN A 10 -8.67 3.83 -10.81
CA ASN A 10 -8.81 2.38 -11.09
C ASN A 10 -8.78 1.38 -9.93
N HIS A 11 -9.31 1.74 -8.76
CA HIS A 11 -9.64 0.77 -7.72
C HIS A 11 -11.15 0.58 -7.80
N ASP A 12 -11.56 -0.69 -7.83
CA ASP A 12 -12.96 -1.07 -7.91
C ASP A 12 -13.74 -0.36 -6.80
N ILE A 13 -14.78 0.39 -7.18
CA ILE A 13 -15.66 1.08 -6.22
C ILE A 13 -16.18 0.07 -5.18
N CYS A 14 -16.40 -1.18 -5.61
CA CYS A 14 -16.80 -2.28 -4.72
C CYS A 14 -15.79 -2.49 -3.59
N PHE A 15 -14.49 -2.43 -3.85
CA PHE A 15 -13.46 -2.62 -2.83
C PHE A 15 -13.50 -1.55 -1.74
N VAL A 16 -13.82 -0.31 -2.11
CA VAL A 16 -13.96 0.80 -1.13
C VAL A 16 -15.26 0.67 -0.34
N VAL A 17 -16.35 0.24 -1.00
CA VAL A 17 -17.65 0.00 -0.36
C VAL A 17 -17.58 -1.17 0.64
N ASP A 18 -16.82 -2.22 0.32
CA ASP A 18 -16.62 -3.37 1.20
C ASP A 18 -15.68 -3.09 2.38
N HIS A 19 -14.88 -2.01 2.29
CA HIS A 19 -13.87 -1.65 3.28
C HIS A 19 -13.90 -0.15 3.64
N PRO A 20 -15.04 0.40 4.10
CA PRO A 20 -15.19 1.82 4.38
C PRO A 20 -14.23 2.33 5.47
N GLU A 21 -13.78 1.45 6.37
CA GLU A 21 -12.79 1.75 7.41
C GLU A 21 -11.45 2.22 6.83
N LEU A 22 -11.12 1.87 5.58
CA LEU A 22 -9.89 2.33 4.94
C LEU A 22 -9.90 3.84 4.70
N LEU A 23 -11.08 4.46 4.62
CA LEU A 23 -11.24 5.91 4.49
C LEU A 23 -10.82 6.67 5.75
N THR A 24 -10.71 5.99 6.90
CA THR A 24 -10.21 6.60 8.14
C THR A 24 -8.70 6.78 8.14
N PHE A 25 -7.99 6.08 7.25
CA PHE A 25 -6.54 6.20 7.13
C PHE A 25 -6.14 7.37 6.24
N SER A 26 -5.02 8.01 6.59
CA SER A 26 -4.43 9.06 5.74
C SER A 26 -3.95 8.49 4.41
N PHE A 27 -4.47 9.03 3.30
CA PHE A 27 -4.06 8.63 1.96
C PHE A 27 -2.56 8.87 1.74
N GLU A 28 -2.09 10.11 1.89
CA GLU A 28 -0.69 10.48 1.65
C GLU A 28 0.29 9.81 2.61
N ARG A 29 -0.08 9.62 3.89
CA ARG A 29 0.86 9.07 4.88
C ARG A 29 0.83 7.55 5.00
N ARG A 30 -0.21 6.87 4.50
CA ARG A 30 -0.40 5.43 4.71
C ARG A 30 -0.79 4.68 3.45
N LEU A 31 -1.86 5.07 2.78
CA LEU A 31 -2.36 4.29 1.64
C LEU A 31 -1.40 4.38 0.45
N LYS A 32 -1.05 5.60 0.04
CA LYS A 32 -0.19 5.87 -1.12
C LYS A 32 1.21 5.26 -0.98
N PRO A 33 1.97 5.47 0.12
CA PRO A 33 3.30 4.85 0.26
C PRO A 33 3.25 3.31 0.24
N ARG A 34 2.21 2.72 0.85
CA ARG A 34 2.04 1.26 0.83
C ARG A 34 1.70 0.75 -0.57
N ILE A 35 0.84 1.44 -1.32
CA ILE A 35 0.53 1.10 -2.72
C ILE A 35 1.79 1.16 -3.59
N GLU A 36 2.60 2.21 -3.44
CA GLU A 36 3.83 2.39 -4.22
C GLU A 36 4.84 1.26 -3.96
N ILE A 37 5.07 0.92 -2.69
CA ILE A 37 5.92 -0.21 -2.31
C ILE A 37 5.39 -1.51 -2.94
N LEU A 38 4.10 -1.80 -2.79
CA LEU A 38 3.51 -3.02 -3.38
C LEU A 38 3.67 -3.06 -4.90
N ARG A 39 3.49 -1.94 -5.61
CA ARG A 39 3.70 -1.86 -7.06
C ARG A 39 5.14 -2.14 -7.45
N ILE A 40 6.12 -1.65 -6.68
CA ILE A 40 7.54 -1.93 -6.93
C ILE A 40 7.81 -3.43 -6.74
N LEU A 41 7.31 -4.02 -5.65
CA LEU A 41 7.50 -5.43 -5.34
C LEU A 41 6.81 -6.34 -6.39
N GLU A 42 5.62 -5.96 -6.85
CA GLU A 42 4.87 -6.68 -7.90
C GLU A 42 5.58 -6.59 -9.26
N LYS A 43 6.07 -5.41 -9.66
CA LYS A 43 6.84 -5.24 -10.90
C LYS A 43 8.12 -6.07 -10.95
N LYS A 44 8.70 -6.36 -9.78
CA LYS A 44 9.92 -7.18 -9.65
C LYS A 44 9.63 -8.68 -9.53
N ASP A 45 8.36 -9.08 -9.44
CA ASP A 45 7.92 -10.47 -9.26
C ASP A 45 8.57 -11.22 -8.07
N ILE A 46 8.96 -10.48 -7.04
CA ILE A 46 9.65 -11.02 -5.85
C ILE A 46 8.70 -11.47 -4.75
N LEU A 47 7.40 -11.17 -4.89
CA LEU A 47 6.37 -11.60 -3.95
C LEU A 47 5.93 -13.02 -4.28
N ARG A 48 6.35 -13.98 -3.45
CA ARG A 48 5.93 -15.39 -3.56
C ARG A 48 4.40 -15.59 -3.50
N LYS A 49 3.67 -14.62 -2.94
CA LYS A 49 2.20 -14.64 -2.83
C LYS A 49 1.64 -13.23 -3.04
N LYS A 50 0.55 -13.15 -3.80
CA LYS A 50 -0.23 -11.91 -3.93
C LYS A 50 -0.73 -11.46 -2.55
N PRO A 51 -0.37 -10.25 -2.11
CA PRO A 51 -0.71 -9.81 -0.77
C PRO A 51 -2.14 -9.28 -0.74
N ASN A 52 -2.88 -9.55 0.34
CA ASN A 52 -4.24 -9.07 0.51
C ASN A 52 -4.21 -7.57 0.85
N LEU A 53 -4.72 -6.73 -0.06
CA LEU A 53 -4.69 -5.28 0.06
C LEU A 53 -5.38 -4.78 1.34
N THR A 54 -6.50 -5.36 1.72
CA THR A 54 -7.24 -5.02 2.94
C THR A 54 -6.37 -5.23 4.18
N ILE A 55 -5.68 -6.36 4.27
CA ILE A 55 -4.74 -6.64 5.37
C ILE A 55 -3.60 -5.63 5.33
N ILE A 56 -3.00 -5.40 4.16
CA ILE A 56 -1.85 -4.49 4.02
C ILE A 56 -2.20 -3.09 4.48
N PHE A 57 -3.40 -2.57 4.21
CA PHE A 57 -3.79 -1.24 4.68
C PHE A 57 -4.10 -1.20 6.17
N LYS A 58 -4.61 -2.30 6.76
CA LYS A 58 -5.00 -2.37 8.17
C LYS A 58 -3.84 -2.62 9.15
N ILE A 59 -2.81 -3.39 8.77
CA ILE A 59 -1.71 -3.73 9.68
C ILE A 59 -0.91 -2.50 10.14
N MET A 60 -0.30 -2.59 11.32
CA MET A 60 0.49 -1.50 11.90
C MET A 60 1.72 -1.18 11.03
N ASN A 61 2.23 0.05 11.13
CA ASN A 61 3.43 0.47 10.38
C ASN A 61 4.63 -0.44 10.63
N LYS A 62 4.84 -0.88 11.87
CA LYS A 62 5.91 -1.83 12.23
C LYS A 62 5.78 -3.15 11.47
N GLN A 63 4.60 -3.78 11.51
CA GLN A 63 4.34 -5.04 10.82
C GLN A 63 4.46 -4.91 9.30
N PHE A 64 4.00 -3.78 8.75
CA PHE A 64 4.16 -3.49 7.32
C PHE A 64 5.65 -3.40 6.95
N SER A 65 6.44 -2.68 7.76
CA SER A 65 7.88 -2.52 7.55
C SER A 65 8.60 -3.87 7.60
N GLU A 66 8.37 -4.65 8.65
CA GLU A 66 9.00 -5.97 8.84
C GLU A 66 8.69 -6.95 7.71
N LYS A 67 7.50 -6.84 7.09
CA LYS A 67 7.06 -7.79 6.06
C LYS A 67 7.31 -7.34 4.62
N TYR A 68 7.25 -6.04 4.35
CA TYR A 68 7.24 -5.51 2.98
C TYR A 68 8.32 -4.47 2.71
N VAL A 69 9.05 -3.99 3.72
CA VAL A 69 10.08 -2.97 3.55
C VAL A 69 11.46 -3.51 3.87
N LEU A 70 11.68 -3.97 5.10
CA LEU A 70 12.99 -4.46 5.55
C LEU A 70 13.50 -5.63 4.71
N PRO A 71 12.69 -6.67 4.39
CA PRO A 71 13.17 -7.81 3.60
C PRO A 71 13.54 -7.45 2.16
N TYR A 72 13.01 -6.32 1.65
CA TYR A 72 13.14 -5.90 0.26
C TYR A 72 13.83 -4.53 0.13
N SER A 73 14.60 -4.13 1.15
CA SER A 73 15.20 -2.80 1.24
C SER A 73 16.18 -2.53 0.09
N ASN A 74 16.88 -3.54 -0.40
CA ASN A 74 17.77 -3.43 -1.55
C ASN A 74 16.98 -3.17 -2.85
N GLU A 75 15.82 -3.82 -2.98
CA GLU A 75 14.98 -3.78 -4.16
C GLU A 75 14.16 -2.49 -4.23
N LEU A 76 13.77 -1.94 -3.08
CA LEU A 76 13.04 -0.67 -2.98
C LEU A 76 13.94 0.56 -3.24
N GLY A 77 15.26 0.41 -3.15
CA GLY A 77 16.22 1.49 -3.35
C GLY A 77 16.15 2.59 -2.29
N ARG A 78 16.96 3.65 -2.41
CA ARG A 78 16.98 4.79 -1.47
C ARG A 78 15.71 5.65 -1.51
N THR A 79 14.67 5.27 -2.25
CA THR A 79 13.49 6.11 -2.50
C THR A 79 12.50 6.11 -1.32
N VAL A 80 12.69 5.26 -0.31
CA VAL A 80 11.78 5.12 0.85
C VAL A 80 12.33 5.68 2.16
N CYS A 81 13.57 6.14 2.21
CA CYS A 81 14.15 6.71 3.43
C CYS A 81 14.50 8.19 3.23
N GLY A 82 13.53 9.07 3.51
CA GLY A 82 13.76 10.50 3.72
C GLY A 82 13.08 11.42 2.72
N GLN A 83 11.82 11.77 3.00
CA GLN A 83 11.33 13.15 3.07
C GLN A 83 10.26 13.23 4.16
#